data_AF-G5N988-F1
#
_entry.id   AF-G5N988-F1
#
_cell.length_a   1.000
_cell.length_b   1.000
_cell.length_c   1.000
_cell.angle_alpha   90.00
_cell.angle_beta   90.00
_cell.angle_gamma   90.00
#
_symmetry.space_group_name_H-M   'P 1'
#
loop_
_entity.id
_entity.type
_entity.pdbx_description
1 polymer ?
#
loop_
_entity_poly.entity_id
_entity_poly.type
_entity_poly.pdbx_seq_one_letter_code
_entity_poly.pdbx_strand_id
1 'polypeptide(L)'
;MNKSGKYLVWTALSVLGAFALGYIALNRGEQINALWIVVASVCVYLIAYRFYGLYIAKKVLAVDPTRMTPAVRHNDGLDYVPTDKKVLFGHHFAAIAGAGPLV
;
A
#
# COMPACT_ATOMS: atom_id res chain seq x y z
N MET A 1 -15.21 -19.61 -12.02
CA MET A 1 -15.78 -18.66 -11.04
C MET A 1 -15.79 -17.26 -11.64
N ASN A 2 -16.98 -16.68 -11.89
CA ASN A 2 -17.12 -15.35 -12.49
C ASN A 2 -16.48 -14.28 -11.61
N LYS A 3 -15.46 -13.59 -12.12
CA LYS A 3 -14.71 -12.54 -11.41
C LYS A 3 -15.64 -11.47 -10.82
N SER A 4 -16.73 -11.12 -11.52
CA SER A 4 -17.73 -10.14 -11.03
C SER A 4 -18.46 -10.57 -9.77
N GLY A 5 -18.83 -11.84 -9.63
CA GLY A 5 -19.53 -12.34 -8.43
C GLY A 5 -18.68 -12.25 -7.17
N LYS A 6 -17.36 -12.45 -7.31
CA LYS A 6 -16.41 -12.30 -6.19
C LYS A 6 -16.38 -10.86 -5.69
N TYR A 7 -16.27 -9.86 -6.57
CA TYR A 7 -16.24 -8.46 -6.15
C TYR A 7 -17.52 -8.08 -5.43
N LEU A 8 -18.67 -8.49 -5.94
CA LEU A 8 -19.98 -8.19 -5.36
C LEU A 8 -20.12 -8.72 -3.92
N VAL A 9 -19.66 -9.95 -3.67
CA VAL A 9 -19.62 -10.54 -2.31
C VAL A 9 -18.71 -9.75 -1.38
N TRP A 10 -17.52 -9.35 -1.83
CA TRP A 10 -16.59 -8.56 -1.02
C TRP A 10 -17.13 -7.16 -0.73
N THR A 11 -17.78 -6.51 -1.70
CA THR A 11 -18.40 -5.19 -1.48
C THR A 11 -19.54 -5.28 -0.47
N ALA A 12 -20.40 -6.30 -0.58
CA ALA A 12 -21.48 -6.53 0.37
C ALA A 12 -20.95 -6.78 1.79
N LEU A 13 -19.90 -7.59 1.92
CA LEU A 13 -19.26 -7.87 3.22
C LEU A 13 -18.68 -6.59 3.85
N SER A 14 -18.00 -5.75 3.05
CA SER A 14 -17.44 -4.48 3.54
C SER A 14 -18.52 -3.50 4.00
N VAL A 15 -19.62 -3.38 3.25
CA VAL A 15 -20.75 -2.52 3.62
C VAL A 15 -21.41 -3.01 4.91
N LEU A 16 -21.64 -4.31 5.03
CA LEU A 16 -22.25 -4.90 6.21
C LEU A 16 -21.36 -4.72 7.45
N GLY A 17 -20.04 -4.90 7.31
CA GLY A 17 -19.08 -4.63 8.39
C GLY A 17 -19.05 -3.16 8.81
N ALA A 18 -19.06 -2.22 7.86
CA ALA A 18 -19.11 -0.78 8.16
C ALA A 18 -20.40 -0.39 8.89
N PHE A 19 -21.55 -0.93 8.46
CA PHE A 19 -22.83 -0.71 9.13
C PHE A 19 -22.86 -1.28 10.55
N ALA A 20 -22.35 -2.50 10.75
CA ALA A 20 -22.30 -3.12 12.07
C ALA A 20 -21.44 -2.31 13.04
N LEU A 21 -20.25 -1.88 12.60
CA LEU A 21 -19.36 -1.02 13.39
C LEU A 21 -19.99 0.34 13.69
N GLY A 22 -20.62 0.97 12.70
CA GLY A 22 -21.33 2.23 12.88
C GLY A 22 -22.49 2.13 13.88
N TYR A 23 -23.29 1.06 13.80
CA TYR A 23 -24.40 0.82 14.72
C TYR A 23 -23.93 0.66 16.17
N ILE A 24 -22.86 -0.11 16.39
CA ILE A 24 -22.26 -0.28 17.72
C ILE A 24 -21.72 1.06 18.25
N ALA A 25 -21.03 1.82 17.42
CA ALA A 25 -20.47 3.12 17.80
C ALA A 25 -21.56 4.12 18.22
N LEU A 26 -22.64 4.22 17.43
CA LEU A 26 -23.76 5.12 17.70
C LEU A 26 -24.54 4.72 18.95
N ASN A 27 -24.82 3.42 19.14
CA ASN A 27 -25.53 2.94 20.33
C ASN A 27 -24.73 3.12 21.62
N ARG A 28 -23.40 3.04 21.55
CA ARG A 28 -22.50 3.26 22.69
C ARG A 28 -22.24 4.75 22.96
N GLY A 29 -22.71 5.65 22.10
CA GLY A 29 -22.45 7.08 22.20
C GLY A 29 -20.96 7.42 22.14
N GLU A 30 -20.17 6.65 21.36
CA GLU A 30 -18.74 6.89 21.28
C GLU A 30 -18.43 8.27 20.69
N GLN A 31 -17.55 9.01 21.37
CA GLN A 31 -16.97 10.24 20.86
C GLN A 31 -15.90 9.91 19.79
N ILE A 32 -15.68 10.82 18.85
CA ILE A 32 -14.59 10.69 17.87
C ILE A 32 -13.26 10.68 18.63
N ASN A 33 -12.62 9.52 18.65
CA ASN A 33 -11.35 9.28 19.33
C ASN A 33 -10.23 9.03 18.31
N ALA A 34 -8.99 8.91 18.80
CA ALA A 34 -7.82 8.70 17.96
C ALA A 34 -7.90 7.40 17.13
N LEU A 35 -8.55 6.35 17.65
CA LEU A 35 -8.67 5.07 16.93
C LEU A 35 -9.44 5.24 15.62
N TRP A 36 -10.55 5.99 15.63
CA TRP A 36 -11.34 6.27 14.43
C TRP A 36 -10.51 6.96 13.34
N ILE A 37 -9.69 7.93 13.73
CA ILE A 37 -8.82 8.68 12.82
C ILE A 37 -7.72 7.79 12.25
N VAL A 38 -7.10 6.95 13.09
CA VAL A 38 -6.05 6.01 12.66
C VAL A 38 -6.61 4.99 11.68
N VAL A 39 -7.77 4.39 11.98
CA VAL A 39 -8.43 3.43 11.09
C VAL A 39 -8.79 4.09 9.76
N ALA A 40 -9.38 5.29 9.77
CA ALA A 40 -9.69 6.02 8.55
C ALA A 40 -8.43 6.30 7.71
N SER A 41 -7.33 6.73 8.36
CA SER A 41 -6.04 7.00 7.71
C SER A 41 -5.47 5.75 7.06
N VAL A 42 -5.50 4.61 7.75
CA VAL A 42 -5.06 3.31 7.19
C VAL A 42 -5.91 2.92 5.99
N CYS A 43 -7.25 3.06 6.07
CA CYS A 43 -8.14 2.78 4.95
C CYS A 43 -7.80 3.63 3.72
N VAL A 44 -7.58 4.94 3.90
CA VAL A 44 -7.19 5.85 2.82
C VAL A 44 -5.83 5.45 2.24
N TYR A 45 -4.83 5.15 3.07
CA TYR A 45 -3.52 4.71 2.61
C TYR A 45 -3.57 3.40 1.82
N LEU A 46 -4.39 2.43 2.23
CA LEU A 46 -4.55 1.18 1.50
C LEU A 46 -5.17 1.40 0.11
N ILE A 47 -6.18 2.28 0.02
CA ILE A 47 -6.81 2.67 -1.25
C ILE A 47 -5.77 3.36 -2.14
N ALA A 48 -5.05 4.35 -1.61
CA ALA A 48 -4.01 5.06 -2.34
C ALA A 48 -2.90 4.11 -2.82
N TYR A 49 -2.36 3.27 -1.93
CA TYR A 49 -1.36 2.26 -2.26
C TYR A 49 -1.83 1.36 -3.41
N ARG A 50 -3.10 0.92 -3.39
CA ARG A 50 -3.63 0.05 -4.43
C ARG A 50 -3.79 0.76 -5.77
N PHE A 51 -4.52 1.88 -5.81
CA PHE A 51 -4.87 2.50 -7.08
C PHE A 51 -3.76 3.40 -7.63
N TYR A 52 -3.20 4.27 -6.78
CA TYR A 52 -2.12 5.15 -7.17
C TYR A 52 -0.83 4.37 -7.38
N GLY A 53 -0.51 3.40 -6.53
CA GLY A 53 0.65 2.52 -6.72
C GLY A 53 0.60 1.75 -8.05
N LEU A 54 -0.58 1.22 -8.42
CA LEU A 54 -0.76 0.57 -9.72
C LEU A 54 -0.65 1.55 -10.90
N TYR A 55 -1.15 2.78 -10.75
CA TYR A 55 -1.00 3.82 -11.77
C TYR A 55 0.47 4.15 -12.00
N ILE A 56 1.22 4.43 -10.92
CA ILE A 56 2.66 4.71 -11.01
C ILE A 56 3.40 3.52 -11.66
N ALA A 57 3.16 2.30 -11.20
CA ALA A 57 3.82 1.12 -11.73
C ALA A 57 3.55 0.88 -13.22
N LYS A 58 2.30 1.09 -13.67
CA LYS A 58 1.90 0.75 -15.05
C LYS A 58 2.04 1.88 -16.06
N LYS A 59 1.79 3.13 -15.64
CA LYS A 59 1.71 4.29 -16.53
C LYS A 59 2.92 5.19 -16.47
N VAL A 60 3.50 5.37 -15.29
CA VAL A 60 4.65 6.27 -15.11
C VAL A 60 5.96 5.51 -15.30
N LEU A 61 6.16 4.47 -14.49
CA LEU A 61 7.41 3.69 -14.51
C LEU A 61 7.41 2.60 -15.57
N ALA A 62 6.23 2.16 -16.01
CA ALA A 62 6.04 1.04 -16.94
C ALA A 62 6.90 -0.18 -16.55
N VAL A 63 6.74 -0.63 -15.30
CA VAL A 63 7.55 -1.69 -14.70
C VAL A 63 7.39 -2.98 -15.52
N ASP A 64 8.52 -3.49 -16.02
CA ASP A 64 8.60 -4.68 -16.83
C ASP A 64 9.53 -5.70 -16.16
N PRO A 65 9.01 -6.85 -15.67
CA PRO A 65 9.83 -7.86 -15.01
C PRO A 65 10.79 -8.59 -15.95
N THR A 66 10.60 -8.49 -17.27
CA THR A 66 11.48 -9.09 -18.28
C THR A 66 12.66 -8.18 -18.64
N ARG A 67 12.59 -6.90 -18.28
CA ARG A 67 13.66 -5.95 -18.54
C ARG A 67 14.77 -6.09 -17.51
N MET A 68 15.99 -6.31 -18.02
CA MET A 68 17.20 -6.29 -17.19
C MET A 68 17.38 -4.91 -16.55
N THR A 69 17.62 -4.87 -15.23
CA THR A 69 17.85 -3.61 -14.51
C THR A 69 19.19 -2.99 -14.91
N PRO A 70 19.33 -1.65 -14.80
CA PRO A 70 20.59 -0.96 -15.08
C PRO A 70 21.77 -1.53 -14.28
N ALA A 71 21.53 -1.94 -13.02
CA ALA A 71 22.53 -2.57 -12.16
C ALA A 71 23.20 -3.79 -12.79
N VAL A 72 22.48 -4.55 -13.62
CA VAL A 72 23.02 -5.74 -14.31
C VAL A 72 23.55 -5.38 -15.70
N ARG A 73 22.86 -4.49 -16.43
CA ARG A 73 23.24 -4.10 -17.80
C ARG A 73 24.54 -3.28 -17.85
N HIS A 74 24.73 -2.39 -16.88
CA HIS A 74 25.82 -1.42 -16.84
C HIS A 74 26.75 -1.67 -15.64
N ASN A 75 26.89 -2.93 -15.21
CA ASN A 75 27.63 -3.34 -14.00
C ASN A 75 29.09 -2.85 -14.00
N ASP A 76 29.32 -1.66 -13.45
CA ASP A 76 30.59 -0.93 -13.50
C ASP A 76 31.36 -0.97 -12.17
N GLY A 77 30.74 -1.53 -11.11
CA GLY A 77 31.34 -1.61 -9.79
C GLY A 77 31.32 -0.32 -8.97
N LEU A 78 30.71 0.76 -9.49
CA LEU A 78 30.63 2.08 -8.87
C LEU A 78 29.17 2.55 -8.76
N ASP A 79 28.55 2.90 -9.89
CA ASP A 79 27.19 3.43 -9.96
C ASP A 79 26.14 2.31 -10.12
N TYR A 80 26.54 1.22 -10.76
CA TYR A 80 25.68 0.07 -11.06
C TYR A 80 26.29 -1.20 -10.52
N VAL A 81 25.72 -1.72 -9.42
CA VAL A 81 26.15 -2.98 -8.81
C VAL A 81 24.94 -3.87 -8.54
N PRO A 82 24.90 -5.10 -9.10
CA PRO A 82 23.85 -6.06 -8.79
C PRO A 82 23.78 -6.34 -7.28
N THR A 83 22.63 -6.03 -6.68
CA THR A 83 22.39 -6.17 -5.24
C THR A 83 21.16 -7.05 -4.99
N ASP A 84 21.18 -7.84 -3.92
CA ASP A 84 20.02 -8.63 -3.52
C ASP A 84 18.81 -7.74 -3.22
N LYS A 85 17.64 -8.12 -3.74
CA LYS A 85 16.40 -7.36 -3.62
C LYS A 85 15.99 -7.10 -2.17
N LYS A 86 16.31 -8.00 -1.24
CA LYS A 86 16.00 -7.87 0.18
C LYS A 86 16.83 -6.76 0.83
N VAL A 87 18.10 -6.65 0.44
CA VAL A 87 19.00 -5.59 0.92
C VAL A 87 18.56 -4.23 0.38
N LEU A 88 18.21 -4.16 -0.90
CA LEU A 88 17.67 -2.95 -1.54
C LEU A 88 16.37 -2.49 -0.87
N PHE A 89 15.44 -3.43 -0.64
CA PHE A 89 14.19 -3.13 0.08
C PHE A 89 14.46 -2.62 1.49
N GLY A 90 15.39 -3.24 2.23
CA GLY A 90 15.78 -2.80 3.57
C GLY A 90 16.30 -1.36 3.59
N HIS A 91 17.16 -0.98 2.63
CA HIS A 91 17.66 0.39 2.51
C HIS A 91 16.55 1.40 2.20
N HIS A 92 15.66 1.08 1.25
CA HIS A 92 14.53 1.95 0.93
C HIS A 92 13.56 2.10 2.10
N PHE A 93 13.26 0.99 2.79
CA PHE A 93 12.40 1.00 3.96
C PHE A 93 13.03 1.83 5.09
N ALA A 94 14.32 1.61 5.38
CA ALA A 94 15.03 2.37 6.40
C ALA A 94 15.10 3.87 6.08
N ALA A 95 15.28 4.25 4.82
CA ALA A 95 15.28 5.66 4.41
C ALA A 95 13.90 6.34 4.62
N ILE A 96 12.81 5.63 4.34
CA ILE A 96 11.44 6.14 4.54
C ILE A 96 11.06 6.15 6.03
N ALA A 97 11.34 5.05 6.74
CA ALA A 97 11.01 4.92 8.17
C ALA A 97 11.89 5.81 9.05
N GLY A 98 13.15 6.01 8.67
CA GLY A 98 14.11 6.87 9.36
C GLY A 98 13.78 8.36 9.27
N ALA A 99 13.01 8.79 8.26
CA ALA A 99 12.45 10.14 8.20
C ALA A 99 11.29 10.37 9.20
N GLY A 100 10.85 9.31 9.91
CA GLY A 100 9.71 9.32 10.82
C GLY A 100 9.87 10.19 12.08
N PRO A 101 10.90 10.00 12.94
CA PRO A 101 11.02 10.75 14.20
C PRO A 101 11.72 12.10 14.01
N LEU A 102 11.45 12.79 12.91
CA LEU A 102 11.78 14.22 12.73
C LEU A 102 10.50 15.04 12.96
N VAL A 103 10.05 15.04 14.22
CA VAL A 103 9.09 16.00 14.78
C VAL A 103 9.59 16.43 16.14
#